data_AF-A0AAW4W967-F1
#
_entry.id   AF-A0AAW4W967-F1
#
_cell.length_a   1.000
_cell.length_b   1.000
_cell.length_c   1.000
_cell.angle_alpha   90.00
_cell.angle_beta   90.00
_cell.angle_gamma   90.00
#
_symmetry.space_group_name_H-M   'P 1'
#
loop_
_entity.id
_entity.type
_entity.pdbx_description
1 polymer ?
#
loop_
_entity_poly.entity_id
_entity_poly.type
_entity_poly.pdbx_seq_one_letter_code
_entity_poly.pdbx_strand_id
1 'polypeptide(L)'
;MGNEEFLRLCKVKVAEYTNSHMDKIDGKQITVQYVYVVWSCKTLQNSKALLSTTVPDGMYYELTYNGDKHELYFDAYKKFQNMCFKL
;
A
#
# COMPACT_ATOMS: atom_id res chain seq x y z
N MET A 1 -3.66 15.83 -7.24
CA MET A 1 -3.54 14.43 -7.72
C MET A 1 -4.92 13.81 -7.93
N GLY A 2 -5.14 13.20 -9.09
CA GLY A 2 -6.35 12.41 -9.35
C GLY A 2 -6.37 11.09 -8.56
N ASN A 3 -7.53 10.43 -8.43
CA ASN A 3 -7.61 9.16 -7.70
C ASN A 3 -6.78 8.06 -8.37
N GLU A 4 -6.94 7.85 -9.67
CA GLU A 4 -6.18 6.84 -10.42
C GLU A 4 -4.66 7.07 -10.35
N GLU A 5 -4.24 8.33 -10.46
CA GLU A 5 -2.84 8.74 -10.34
C GLU A 5 -2.29 8.42 -8.94
N PHE A 6 -3.05 8.73 -7.89
CA PHE A 6 -2.70 8.42 -6.50
C PHE A 6 -2.59 6.90 -6.26
N LEU A 7 -3.56 6.12 -6.74
CA LEU A 7 -3.52 4.66 -6.57
C LEU A 7 -2.35 4.02 -7.34
N ARG A 8 -2.04 4.53 -8.54
CA ARG A 8 -0.87 4.08 -9.30
C ARG A 8 0.43 4.38 -8.54
N LEU A 9 0.57 5.59 -8.00
CA LEU A 9 1.70 5.98 -7.18
C LEU A 9 1.85 5.07 -5.95
N CYS A 10 0.75 4.79 -5.24
CA CYS A 10 0.76 3.89 -4.09
C CYS A 10 1.24 2.49 -4.45
N LYS A 11 0.73 1.90 -5.53
CA LYS A 11 1.15 0.58 -5.98
C LYS A 11 2.63 0.50 -6.32
N VAL A 12 3.16 1.55 -6.98
CA VAL A 12 4.60 1.65 -7.29
C VAL A 12 5.42 1.68 -6.00
N LYS A 13 5.06 2.55 -5.05
CA LYS A 13 5.80 2.71 -3.79
C LYS A 13 5.78 1.46 -2.92
N VAL A 14 4.66 0.75 -2.88
CA VAL A 14 4.57 -0.55 -2.18
C VAL A 14 5.45 -1.58 -2.87
N ALA A 15 5.42 -1.72 -4.20
CA ALA A 15 6.27 -2.68 -4.90
C ALA A 15 7.77 -2.40 -4.69
N GLU A 16 8.19 -1.12 -4.75
CA GLU A 16 9.55 -0.68 -4.43
C GLU A 16 9.94 -1.06 -2.98
N TYR A 17 9.06 -0.76 -2.02
CA TYR A 17 9.28 -1.09 -0.62
C TYR A 17 9.41 -2.60 -0.40
N THR A 18 8.47 -3.39 -0.91
CA THR A 18 8.51 -4.86 -0.76
C THR A 18 9.78 -5.44 -1.39
N ASN A 19 10.15 -5.04 -2.61
CA ASN A 19 11.35 -5.55 -3.27
C ASN A 19 12.66 -5.19 -2.54
N SER A 20 12.70 -4.05 -1.84
CA SER A 20 13.88 -3.63 -1.06
C SER A 20 14.00 -4.34 0.29
N HIS A 21 12.90 -4.90 0.80
CA HIS A 21 12.84 -5.60 2.09
C HIS A 21 12.68 -7.13 1.96
N MET A 22 12.49 -7.64 0.73
CA MET A 22 12.54 -9.07 0.46
C MET A 22 13.98 -9.58 0.46
N ASP A 23 14.20 -10.75 1.05
CA ASP A 23 15.47 -11.46 0.93
C ASP A 23 15.77 -11.70 -0.56
N LYS A 24 16.96 -11.27 -1.00
CA LYS A 24 17.41 -11.35 -2.41
C LYS A 24 17.56 -12.78 -2.94
N ILE A 25 17.14 -13.79 -2.16
CA ILE A 25 17.54 -15.18 -2.30
C ILE A 25 16.90 -15.86 -3.53
N ASP A 26 15.92 -15.26 -4.20
CA ASP A 26 15.20 -15.99 -5.27
C ASP A 26 14.91 -15.19 -6.55
N GLY A 27 15.51 -14.00 -6.74
CA GLY A 27 15.32 -13.18 -7.97
C GLY A 27 13.88 -12.73 -8.26
N LYS A 28 12.92 -13.11 -7.42
CA LYS A 28 11.50 -12.77 -7.53
C LYS A 28 11.27 -11.35 -7.04
N GLN A 29 11.31 -10.40 -7.97
CA GLN A 29 10.80 -9.06 -7.74
C GLN A 29 9.31 -9.03 -8.05
N ILE A 30 8.53 -8.40 -7.18
CA ILE A 30 7.12 -8.11 -7.44
C ILE A 30 7.00 -6.83 -8.26
N THR A 31 6.01 -6.81 -9.15
CA THR A 31 5.58 -5.62 -9.88
C THR A 31 4.28 -5.06 -9.29
N VAL A 32 3.84 -3.88 -9.76
CA VAL A 32 2.57 -3.26 -9.36
C VAL A 32 1.34 -4.15 -9.55
N GLN A 33 1.42 -5.19 -10.40
CA GLN A 33 0.35 -6.15 -10.63
C GLN A 33 0.09 -7.04 -9.40
N TYR A 34 1.12 -7.24 -8.58
CA TYR A 34 1.04 -8.01 -7.33
C TYR A 34 0.62 -7.16 -6.14
N VAL A 35 0.36 -5.85 -6.34
CA VAL A 35 -0.12 -4.93 -5.31
C VAL A 35 -1.60 -4.62 -5.56
N TYR A 36 -2.43 -4.90 -4.57
CA TYR A 36 -3.86 -4.62 -4.61
C TYR A 36 -4.27 -3.60 -3.57
N VAL A 37 -5.30 -2.81 -3.91
CA VAL A 37 -5.88 -1.81 -3.03
C VAL A 37 -6.95 -2.51 -2.20
N VAL A 38 -6.82 -2.45 -0.89
CA VAL A 38 -7.80 -2.98 0.08
C VAL A 38 -8.91 -1.97 0.26
N TRP A 39 -8.53 -0.70 0.41
CA TRP A 39 -9.43 0.43 0.58
C TRP A 39 -8.75 1.72 0.17
N SER A 40 -9.53 2.69 -0.28
CA SER A 40 -9.04 4.04 -0.53
C SER A 40 -10.12 5.07 -0.32
N CYS A 41 -9.73 6.27 0.11
CA CYS A 41 -10.60 7.43 0.13
C CYS A 41 -9.88 8.69 -0.33
N LYS A 42 -10.69 9.68 -0.70
CA LYS A 42 -10.24 11.04 -0.96
C LYS A 42 -11.18 12.01 -0.26
N THR A 43 -10.60 12.92 0.51
CA THR A 43 -11.31 14.00 1.19
C THR A 43 -10.62 15.30 0.86
N LEU A 44 -11.30 16.16 0.09
CA LEU A 44 -10.74 17.40 -0.43
C LEU A 44 -9.42 17.14 -1.19
N GLN A 45 -8.31 17.74 -0.76
CA GLN A 45 -6.99 17.57 -1.36
C GLN A 45 -6.23 16.34 -0.87
N ASN A 46 -6.71 15.67 0.19
CA ASN A 46 -6.00 14.57 0.83
C ASN A 46 -6.52 13.22 0.34
N SER A 47 -5.61 12.27 0.13
CA SER A 47 -5.96 10.90 -0.27
C SER A 47 -5.29 9.89 0.65
N LYS A 48 -5.98 8.78 0.92
CA LYS A 48 -5.44 7.68 1.72
C LYS A 48 -5.77 6.36 1.05
N ALA A 49 -4.82 5.43 1.04
CA ALA A 49 -5.01 4.09 0.54
C ALA A 49 -4.40 3.07 1.51
N LEU A 50 -5.14 2.00 1.75
CA LEU A 50 -4.65 0.78 2.37
C LEU A 50 -4.42 -0.25 1.27
N LEU A 51 -3.22 -0.82 1.21
CA LEU A 51 -2.79 -1.78 0.20
C LEU A 51 -2.18 -3.00 0.85
N SER A 52 -2.10 -4.08 0.09
CA SER A 52 -1.32 -5.27 0.43
C SER A 52 -0.77 -5.89 -0.85
N THR A 53 0.09 -6.90 -0.70
CA THR A 53 0.65 -7.63 -1.82
C THR A 53 0.18 -9.08 -1.80
N THR A 54 0.38 -9.79 -2.91
CA THR A 54 0.18 -11.24 -2.96
C THR A 54 1.30 -12.02 -2.29
N VAL A 55 2.36 -11.35 -1.78
CA VAL A 55 3.40 -12.02 -0.99
C VAL A 55 2.76 -12.50 0.31
N PRO A 56 2.90 -13.79 0.69
CA PRO A 56 2.26 -14.33 1.88
C PRO A 56 3.03 -13.97 3.17
N ASP A 57 3.38 -12.69 3.34
CA ASP A 57 4.12 -12.16 4.49
C ASP A 57 3.21 -11.52 5.56
N GLY A 58 1.92 -11.32 5.21
CA GLY A 58 0.91 -10.72 6.07
C GLY A 58 1.03 -9.20 6.18
N MET A 59 1.70 -8.53 5.25
CA MET A 59 1.92 -7.09 5.30
C MET A 59 0.74 -6.26 4.76
N TYR A 60 0.45 -5.16 5.44
CA TYR A 60 -0.39 -4.06 4.95
C TYR A 60 0.43 -2.78 4.88
N TYR A 61 0.06 -1.91 3.93
CA TYR A 61 0.69 -0.64 3.71
C TYR A 61 -0.37 0.45 3.70
N GLU A 62 -0.17 1.50 4.48
CA GLU A 62 -0.98 2.70 4.41
C GLU A 62 -0.16 3.79 3.72
N LEU A 63 -0.74 4.40 2.70
CA LEU A 63 -0.18 5.59 2.09
C LEU A 63 -1.15 6.75 2.24
N THR A 64 -0.63 7.87 2.71
CA THR A 64 -1.39 9.12 2.88
C THR A 64 -0.73 10.21 2.06
N TYR A 65 -1.46 10.76 1.09
CA TYR A 65 -1.03 11.92 0.33
C TYR A 65 -1.66 13.19 0.90
N ASN A 66 -0.80 14.09 1.37
CA ASN A 66 -1.17 15.45 1.75
C ASN A 66 -1.15 16.32 0.49
N GLY A 67 -2.33 16.71 -0.01
CA GLY A 67 -2.42 17.50 -1.23
C GLY A 67 -2.05 18.97 -1.08
N ASP A 68 -2.13 19.52 0.13
CA ASP A 68 -1.78 20.92 0.41
C ASP A 68 -0.25 21.10 0.47
N LYS A 69 0.46 20.09 1.01
CA LYS A 69 1.92 20.10 1.15
C LYS A 69 2.65 19.31 0.06
N HIS A 70 1.92 18.56 -0.76
CA HIS A 70 2.47 17.63 -1.75
C HIS A 70 3.39 16.56 -1.16
N GLU A 71 3.04 16.04 0.03
CA GLU A 71 3.81 15.02 0.74
C GLU A 71 3.14 13.66 0.68
N LEU A 72 3.92 12.59 0.53
CA LEU A 72 3.44 11.22 0.61
C LEU A 72 4.04 10.54 1.84
N TYR A 73 3.18 10.12 2.74
CA TYR A 73 3.52 9.33 3.92
C TYR A 73 3.30 7.85 3.62
N PHE A 74 4.17 7.00 4.15
CA PHE A 74 4.15 5.56 3.93
C PHE A 74 4.36 4.84 5.27
N ASP A 75 3.38 4.04 5.65
CA ASP A 75 3.42 3.21 6.84
C ASP A 75 3.33 1.73 6.43
N ALA A 76 4.12 0.88 7.08
CA ALA A 76 4.13 -0.57 6.88
C ALA A 76 3.77 -1.30 8.17
N TYR A 77 2.78 -2.18 8.11
CA TYR A 77 2.27 -2.93 9.25
C TYR A 77 2.21 -4.42 8.93
N LYS A 78 2.35 -5.26 9.96
CA LYS A 78 2.08 -6.69 9.86
C LYS A 78 0.70 -6.99 10.45
N LYS A 79 -0.17 -7.62 9.66
CA LYS A 79 -1.48 -8.08 10.12
C LYS A 79 -1.29 -9.15 11.18
N PHE A 80 -1.73 -8.87 12.40
CA PHE A 80 -1.60 -9.81 13.51
C PHE A 80 -2.77 -10.80 13.60
N GLN A 81 -4.00 -10.31 13.55
CA GLN A 81 -5.20 -11.13 13.66
C GLN A 81 -6.37 -10.52 12.88
N ASN A 82 -7.33 -11.36 12.48
CA ASN A 82 -8.65 -10.94 12.03
C ASN A 82 -9.70 -11.63 12.90
N MET A 83 -10.61 -10.86 13.49
CA MET A 83 -11.70 -11.36 14.32
C MET A 83 -13.03 -10.99 13.68
N CYS A 84 -13.96 -11.94 13.67
CA CYS A 84 -15.34 -11.73 13.21
C CYS A 84 -16.25 -11.66 14.44
N PHE A 85 -17.05 -10.60 14.54
CA PHE A 85 -18.08 -10.43 15.56
C PHE A 85 -19.45 -10.61 14.93
N LYS A 86 -20.32 -11.38 15.57
CA LYS A 86 -21.74 -11.44 15.23
C LYS A 86 -22.45 -10.35 16.04
N LEU A 87 -23.27 -9.55 15.36
CA LEU A 87 -24.11 -8.50 15.95
C LEU A 87 -25.55 -8.99 16.05
#